data_AF-A0A4Y2TKN3-F1
#
_entry.id   AF-A0A4Y2TKN3-F1
#
_cell.length_a   1.000
_cell.length_b   1.000
_cell.length_c   1.000
_cell.angle_alpha   90.00
_cell.angle_beta   90.00
_cell.angle_gamma   90.00
#
_symmetry.space_group_name_H-M   'P 1'
#
loop_
_entity.id
_entity.type
_entity.pdbx_description
1 polymer ?
#
loop_
_entity_poly.entity_id
_entity_poly.type
_entity_poly.pdbx_seq_one_letter_code
_entity_poly.pdbx_strand_id
1 'polypeptide(L)'
;MNVCTKGSYSYSGPIGLFLKDCENNPVVKFQQIDCTLQPLILKDINKLCTDQQYLYDICLAMKDGSCSSSMTDNSPGKLSHARWLTPANRLLWLYIGIPCPLQNLIILVKYVMLVYAPMGFEMKKRNRIASMVPNISGK
;
A
#
# COMPACT_ATOMS: atom_id res chain seq x y z
N MET A 1 24.81 27.67 19.59
CA MET A 1 23.89 26.99 18.66
C MET A 1 23.82 25.53 19.06
N ASN A 2 22.68 25.08 19.60
CA ASN A 2 22.53 23.72 20.11
C ASN A 2 21.93 22.85 18.98
N VAL A 3 22.77 22.14 18.24
CA VAL A 3 22.30 21.21 17.20
C VAL A 3 21.85 19.93 17.89
N CYS A 4 20.60 19.94 18.36
CA CYS A 4 19.93 18.74 18.85
C CYS A 4 19.48 17.92 17.63
N THR A 5 20.23 16.86 17.30
CA THR A 5 19.78 15.84 16.36
C THR A 5 18.60 15.10 16.99
N LYS A 6 17.39 15.30 16.46
CA LYS A 6 16.24 14.44 16.78
C LYS A 6 16.63 12.99 16.45
N GLY A 7 16.42 12.07 17.38
CA GLY A 7 16.82 10.66 17.21
C GLY A 7 16.27 10.04 15.92
N SER A 8 16.98 9.04 15.40
CA SER A 8 16.81 8.38 14.09
C SER A 8 15.45 7.68 13.81
N TYR A 9 14.44 7.94 14.65
CA TYR A 9 13.15 7.22 14.67
C TYR A 9 11.93 8.13 14.45
N SER A 10 12.10 9.37 14.00
CA SER A 10 10.96 10.25 13.70
C SER A 10 10.82 10.51 12.21
N TYR A 11 9.69 10.10 11.62
CA TYR A 11 9.28 10.63 10.32
C TYR A 11 9.22 12.16 10.40
N SER A 12 9.93 12.81 9.49
CA SER A 12 10.11 14.26 9.41
C SER A 12 9.69 14.80 8.05
N GLY A 13 9.51 16.12 7.96
CA GLY A 13 9.00 16.79 6.77
C GLY A 13 7.47 16.67 6.62
N PRO A 14 6.85 17.40 5.68
CA PRO A 14 5.40 17.53 5.60
C PRO A 14 4.68 16.18 5.47
N ILE A 15 5.16 15.32 4.56
CA ILE A 15 4.56 13.99 4.34
C ILE A 15 4.76 13.08 5.55
N GLY A 16 5.96 13.08 6.14
CA GLY A 16 6.27 12.26 7.30
C GLY A 16 5.42 12.58 8.52
N LEU A 17 5.03 13.85 8.69
CA LEU A 17 4.10 14.27 9.73
C LEU A 17 2.68 13.81 9.43
N PHE A 18 2.19 14.05 8.21
CA PHE A 18 0.84 13.60 7.81
C PHE A 18 0.65 12.09 7.92
N LEU A 19 1.71 11.31 7.65
CA LEU A 19 1.65 9.86 7.77
C LEU A 19 1.39 9.39 9.20
N LYS A 20 1.74 10.15 10.25
CA LYS A 20 1.55 9.69 11.65
C LYS A 20 0.08 9.61 12.03
N ASP A 21 -0.70 10.60 11.63
CA ASP A 21 -2.08 10.79 12.09
C ASP A 21 -3.12 10.44 11.01
N CYS A 22 -2.68 9.91 9.86
CA CYS A 22 -3.55 9.69 8.71
C CYS A 22 -4.68 8.67 8.95
N GLU A 23 -4.59 7.80 9.96
CA GLU A 23 -5.61 6.75 10.23
C GLU A 23 -7.01 7.32 10.42
N ASN A 24 -7.12 8.55 10.92
CA ASN A 24 -8.40 9.21 11.19
C ASN A 24 -8.91 10.05 10.02
N ASN A 25 -8.20 10.08 8.89
CA ASN A 25 -8.62 10.89 7.75
C ASN A 25 -9.91 10.32 7.14
N PRO A 26 -10.90 11.18 6.83
CA PRO A 26 -12.07 10.74 6.09
C PRO A 26 -11.66 10.37 4.66
N VAL A 27 -12.41 9.49 4.00
CA VAL A 27 -12.29 9.33 2.55
C VAL A 27 -12.97 10.53 1.87
N VAL A 28 -12.22 11.25 1.04
CA VAL A 28 -12.72 12.37 0.24
C VAL A 28 -12.78 12.01 -1.23
N LYS A 29 -13.28 12.91 -2.08
CA LYS A 29 -13.19 12.73 -3.53
C LYS A 29 -11.72 12.82 -3.96
N PHE A 30 -11.21 11.77 -4.56
CA PHE A 30 -9.84 11.68 -5.08
C PHE A 30 -9.83 11.36 -6.58
N GLN A 31 -8.68 11.58 -7.23
CA GLN A 31 -8.51 11.24 -8.64
C GLN A 31 -8.12 9.77 -8.78
N GLN A 32 -8.74 9.07 -9.73
CA GLN A 32 -8.37 7.71 -10.08
C GLN A 32 -6.92 7.64 -10.58
N ILE A 33 -6.25 6.55 -10.22
CA ILE A 33 -4.93 6.23 -10.75
C ILE A 33 -5.07 4.92 -11.52
N ASP A 34 -5.01 5.02 -12.84
CA ASP A 34 -5.01 3.85 -13.71
C ASP A 34 -3.78 2.99 -13.40
N CYS A 35 -4.02 1.72 -13.11
CA CYS A 35 -3.04 0.81 -12.54
C CYS A 35 -3.15 -0.53 -13.25
N THR A 36 -2.00 -1.11 -13.63
CA THR A 36 -1.92 -2.40 -14.31
C THR A 36 -2.12 -3.59 -13.37
N LEU A 37 -2.53 -3.36 -12.11
CA LEU A 37 -2.79 -4.42 -11.14
C LEU A 37 -3.98 -5.24 -11.61
N GLN A 38 -3.71 -6.48 -12.01
CA GLN A 38 -4.74 -7.43 -12.40
C GLN A 38 -5.41 -8.05 -11.16
N PRO A 39 -6.73 -8.27 -11.18
CA PRO A 39 -7.42 -8.96 -10.11
C PRO A 39 -6.79 -10.32 -9.79
N LEU A 40 -6.56 -10.58 -8.51
CA LEU A 40 -6.12 -11.88 -8.00
C LEU A 40 -7.29 -12.87 -8.00
N ILE A 41 -6.99 -14.15 -8.22
CA ILE A 41 -7.97 -15.22 -8.01
C ILE A 41 -8.21 -15.42 -6.50
N LEU A 42 -9.41 -15.87 -6.11
CA LEU A 42 -9.81 -16.07 -4.71
C LEU A 42 -8.79 -16.89 -3.88
N LYS A 43 -8.18 -17.91 -4.50
CA LYS A 43 -7.16 -18.75 -3.85
C LYS A 43 -5.91 -17.96 -3.43
N ASP A 44 -5.55 -16.92 -4.16
CA ASP A 44 -4.39 -16.07 -3.88
C ASP A 44 -4.73 -14.97 -2.88
N ILE A 45 -5.95 -14.42 -2.95
CA ILE A 45 -6.49 -13.44 -1.99
C ILE A 45 -6.46 -14.04 -0.57
N ASN A 46 -6.98 -15.26 -0.40
CA ASN A 46 -7.02 -15.94 0.91
C ASN A 46 -5.64 -16.24 1.53
N LYS A 47 -4.55 -16.00 0.79
CA LYS A 47 -3.17 -16.22 1.23
C LYS A 47 -2.42 -14.91 1.52
N LEU A 48 -3.07 -13.75 1.37
CA LEU A 48 -2.51 -12.46 1.74
C LEU A 48 -2.53 -12.29 3.26
N CYS A 49 -1.47 -11.70 3.82
CA CYS A 49 -1.56 -11.21 5.20
C CYS A 49 -2.43 -9.94 5.25
N THR A 50 -2.86 -9.53 6.44
CA THR A 50 -3.70 -8.35 6.65
C THR A 50 -3.16 -7.10 5.94
N ASP A 51 -1.86 -6.81 6.08
CA ASP A 51 -1.25 -5.64 5.44
C ASP A 51 -1.23 -5.73 3.91
N GLN A 52 -1.07 -6.95 3.36
CA GLN A 52 -1.07 -7.19 1.92
C GLN A 52 -2.49 -7.15 1.33
N GLN A 53 -3.46 -7.66 2.07
CA GLN A 53 -4.87 -7.58 1.71
C GLN A 53 -5.31 -6.12 1.66
N TYR A 54 -4.94 -5.33 2.68
CA TYR A 54 -5.22 -3.90 2.69
C TYR A 54 -4.61 -3.18 1.48
N LEU A 55 -3.33 -3.44 1.16
CA LEU A 55 -2.68 -2.87 -0.02
C LEU A 55 -3.44 -3.21 -1.30
N TYR A 56 -3.87 -4.46 -1.45
CA TYR A 56 -4.62 -4.91 -2.62
C TYR A 56 -5.96 -4.19 -2.74
N ASP A 57 -6.73 -4.14 -1.65
CA ASP A 57 -8.07 -3.56 -1.64
C ASP A 57 -8.03 -2.04 -1.91
N ILE A 58 -7.09 -1.31 -1.29
CA ILE A 58 -6.95 0.13 -1.53
C ILE A 58 -6.45 0.43 -2.95
N CYS A 59 -5.57 -0.40 -3.52
CA CYS A 59 -5.16 -0.25 -4.92
C CYS A 59 -6.33 -0.45 -5.88
N LEU A 60 -7.20 -1.44 -5.63
CA LEU A 60 -8.41 -1.62 -6.44
C LEU A 60 -9.37 -0.44 -6.29
N ALA A 61 -9.63 0.02 -5.07
CA ALA A 61 -10.48 1.18 -4.81
C ALA A 61 -9.98 2.44 -5.52
N MET A 62 -8.66 2.66 -5.52
CA MET A 62 -8.05 3.81 -6.20
C MET A 62 -8.10 3.70 -7.72
N LYS A 63 -7.98 2.49 -8.27
CA LYS A 63 -8.17 2.22 -9.69
C LYS A 63 -9.62 2.49 -10.10
N ASP A 64 -10.58 2.02 -9.30
CA ASP A 64 -12.01 2.11 -9.58
C ASP A 64 -12.63 3.46 -9.17
N GLY A 65 -11.89 4.29 -8.43
CA GLY A 65 -12.30 5.63 -8.03
C GLY A 65 -13.30 5.67 -6.89
N SER A 66 -13.47 4.56 -6.17
CA SER A 66 -14.43 4.44 -5.07
C SER A 66 -13.92 3.48 -4.00
N CYS A 67 -14.16 3.81 -2.74
CA CYS A 67 -13.83 2.97 -1.59
C CYS A 67 -15.10 2.29 -1.08
N SER A 68 -15.05 0.98 -0.82
CA SER A 68 -16.14 0.29 -0.13
C SER A 68 -16.12 0.58 1.37
N SER A 69 -17.28 0.46 2.03
CA SER A 69 -17.36 0.59 3.49
C SER A 69 -16.47 -0.43 4.21
N SER A 70 -16.43 -1.67 3.73
CA SER A 70 -15.54 -2.71 4.26
C SER A 70 -14.06 -2.33 4.19
N MET A 71 -13.65 -1.55 3.19
CA MET A 71 -12.28 -1.06 3.08
C MET A 71 -12.01 0.05 4.11
N THR A 72 -12.97 0.96 4.31
CA THR A 72 -12.81 2.08 5.25
C THR A 72 -12.81 1.66 6.71
N ASP A 73 -13.44 0.53 7.03
CA ASP A 73 -13.43 -0.05 8.38
C ASP A 73 -12.08 -0.70 8.73
N ASN A 74 -11.26 -1.00 7.72
CA ASN A 74 -9.92 -1.54 7.91
C ASN A 74 -8.91 -0.42 8.16
N SER A 75 -8.08 -0.57 9.19
CA SER A 75 -6.98 0.37 9.45
C SER A 75 -5.77 0.05 8.56
N PRO A 76 -5.06 1.06 8.03
CA PRO A 76 -3.79 0.88 7.33
C PRO A 76 -2.65 0.35 8.24
N GLY A 77 -2.91 0.19 9.54
CA GLY A 77 -1.98 -0.37 10.53
C GLY A 77 -1.05 0.67 11.14
N LYS A 78 -0.49 0.35 12.32
CA LYS A 78 0.46 1.24 13.03
C LYS A 78 1.77 1.36 12.25
N LEU A 79 2.22 2.60 11.99
CA LEU A 79 3.52 2.86 11.35
C LEU A 79 4.65 2.06 12.02
N SER A 80 5.31 1.22 11.23
CA SER A 80 6.54 0.54 11.63
C SER A 80 7.68 0.94 10.69
N HIS A 81 8.83 1.31 11.25
CA HIS A 81 10.00 1.74 10.47
C HIS A 81 10.67 0.59 9.70
N ALA A 82 10.50 -0.66 10.15
CA ALA A 82 11.17 -1.83 9.56
C ALA A 82 10.40 -2.45 8.39
N ARG A 83 9.17 -2.00 8.12
CA ARG A 83 8.27 -2.64 7.15
C ARG A 83 7.76 -1.63 6.15
N TRP A 84 8.32 -1.63 4.93
CA TRP A 84 7.90 -0.73 3.83
C TRP A 84 6.40 -0.79 3.48
N LEU A 85 5.77 -1.93 3.72
CA LEU A 85 4.35 -2.15 3.42
C LEU A 85 3.41 -1.21 4.22
N THR A 86 3.72 -0.95 5.49
CA THR A 86 2.85 -0.09 6.31
C THR A 86 2.93 1.39 5.90
N PRO A 87 4.12 2.00 5.67
CA PRO A 87 4.24 3.31 5.03
C PRO A 87 3.56 3.37 3.67
N ALA A 88 3.65 2.33 2.83
CA ALA A 88 2.96 2.30 1.54
C ALA A 88 1.43 2.36 1.70
N ASN A 89 0.86 1.54 2.58
CA ASN A 89 -0.57 1.55 2.89
C ASN A 89 -1.04 2.92 3.40
N ARG A 90 -0.26 3.53 4.30
CA ARG A 90 -0.57 4.86 4.83
C ARG A 90 -0.41 5.98 3.79
N LEU A 91 0.53 5.88 2.83
CA LEU A 91 0.64 6.83 1.73
C LEU A 91 -0.60 6.81 0.83
N LEU A 92 -1.11 5.61 0.51
CA LEU A 92 -2.33 5.44 -0.28
C LEU A 92 -3.56 5.97 0.47
N TRP A 93 -3.68 5.63 1.76
CA TRP A 93 -4.75 6.14 2.61
C TRP A 93 -4.70 7.67 2.75
N LEU A 94 -3.51 8.23 2.91
CA LEU A 94 -3.32 9.67 3.00
C LEU A 94 -3.76 10.39 1.72
N TYR A 95 -3.52 9.79 0.55
CA TYR A 95 -3.93 10.35 -0.74
C TYR A 95 -5.45 10.43 -0.88
N ILE A 96 -6.18 9.37 -0.51
CA ILE A 96 -7.64 9.35 -0.58
C ILE A 96 -8.30 10.20 0.52
N GLY A 97 -7.53 10.61 1.53
CA GLY A 97 -8.02 11.42 2.65
C GLY A 97 -7.66 12.90 2.62
N ILE A 98 -7.04 13.38 1.53
CA ILE A 98 -6.70 14.80 1.36
C ILE A 98 -7.27 15.31 0.03
N PRO A 99 -8.09 16.39 0.03
CA PRO A 99 -8.74 16.89 -1.19
C PRO A 99 -7.75 17.51 -2.19
N CYS A 100 -6.61 18.01 -1.72
CA CYS A 100 -5.57 18.61 -2.55
C CYS A 100 -4.19 18.04 -2.15
N PRO A 101 -3.83 16.84 -2.62
CA PRO A 101 -2.58 16.19 -2.21
C PRO A 101 -1.36 16.93 -2.76
N LEU A 102 -0.29 16.99 -1.96
CA LEU A 102 0.99 17.59 -2.38
C LEU A 102 1.61 16.81 -3.56
N GLN A 103 2.27 17.50 -4.50
CA GLN A 103 2.90 16.87 -5.66
C GLN A 103 3.81 15.69 -5.29
N ASN A 104 4.59 15.82 -4.21
CA ASN A 104 5.48 14.76 -3.72
C ASN A 104 4.69 13.53 -3.21
N LEU A 105 3.52 13.74 -2.60
CA LEU A 105 2.63 12.64 -2.21
C LEU A 105 2.08 11.93 -3.46
N ILE A 106 1.65 12.68 -4.47
CA ILE A 106 1.14 12.12 -5.74
C ILE A 106 2.22 11.24 -6.39
N ILE A 107 3.48 11.69 -6.42
CA ILE A 107 4.59 10.92 -6.99
C ILE A 107 4.79 9.60 -6.24
N LEU A 108 4.82 9.63 -4.90
CA LEU A 108 4.98 8.43 -4.08
C LEU A 108 3.82 7.45 -4.25
N VAL A 109 2.59 7.97 -4.27
CA VAL A 109 1.38 7.17 -4.47
C VAL A 109 1.39 6.51 -5.85
N LYS A 110 1.76 7.25 -6.90
CA LYS A 110 1.94 6.69 -8.24
C LYS A 110 3.02 5.62 -8.27
N TYR A 111 4.15 5.82 -7.59
CA TYR A 111 5.16 4.77 -7.48
C TYR A 111 4.60 3.50 -6.81
N VAL A 112 3.84 3.64 -5.73
CA VAL A 112 3.22 2.50 -5.05
C VAL A 112 2.23 1.78 -5.97
N MET A 113 1.33 2.53 -6.60
CA MET A 113 0.27 2.01 -7.48
C MET A 113 0.81 1.40 -8.77
N LEU A 114 1.78 2.03 -9.42
CA LEU A 114 2.22 1.66 -10.77
C LEU A 114 3.39 0.68 -10.78
N VAL A 115 4.20 0.67 -9.72
CA VAL A 115 5.43 -0.13 -9.67
C VAL A 115 5.38 -1.13 -8.53
N TYR A 116 5.24 -0.65 -7.29
CA TYR A 116 5.43 -1.50 -6.12
C TYR A 116 4.35 -2.58 -5.98
N ALA A 117 3.07 -2.20 -5.99
CA ALA A 117 1.97 -3.15 -5.80
C ALA A 117 1.91 -4.18 -6.95
N PRO A 118 1.85 -3.79 -8.25
CA PRO A 118 1.82 -4.74 -9.35
C PRO A 118 3.02 -5.72 -9.29
N MET A 119 4.24 -5.21 -9.11
CA MET A 119 5.43 -6.06 -9.03
C MET A 119 5.36 -7.02 -7.82
N GLY A 120 4.95 -6.52 -6.65
CA GLY A 120 4.83 -7.31 -5.43
C GLY A 120 3.84 -8.46 -5.57
N PHE A 121 2.68 -8.21 -6.16
CA PHE A 121 1.67 -9.23 -6.38
C PHE A 121 2.06 -10.21 -7.50
N GLU A 122 2.69 -9.75 -8.58
CA GLU A 122 3.20 -10.62 -9.66
C GLU A 122 4.30 -11.56 -9.16
N MET A 123 5.26 -11.09 -8.34
CA MET A 123 6.26 -11.97 -7.73
C MET A 123 5.62 -13.01 -6.82
N LYS A 124 4.60 -12.62 -6.04
CA LYS A 124 3.86 -13.55 -5.18
C LYS A 124 3.18 -14.65 -6.01
N LYS A 125 2.58 -14.32 -7.16
CA LYS A 125 2.03 -15.31 -8.10
C LYS A 125 3.11 -16.25 -8.64
N ARG A 126 4.23 -15.71 -9.13
CA ARG A 126 5.31 -16.51 -9.77
C ARG A 126 6.05 -17.43 -8.80
N ASN A 127 6.37 -16.96 -7.59
CA ASN A 127 7.01 -17.80 -6.57
C ASN A 127 6.16 -19.01 -6.19
N ARG A 128 4.85 -18.96 -6.43
CA ARG A 128 3.93 -20.08 -6.21
C ARG A 128 3.94 -21.08 -7.36
N ILE A 129 3.99 -20.60 -8.60
CA ILE A 129 4.13 -21.46 -9.79
C ILE A 129 5.41 -22.29 -9.71
N ALA A 130 6.53 -21.69 -9.27
CA ALA A 130 7.79 -22.40 -9.07
C ALA A 130 7.69 -23.52 -8.01
N SER A 131 6.86 -23.36 -6.98
CA SER A 131 6.61 -24.40 -5.96
C SER A 131 5.63 -25.50 -6.40
N MET A 132 5.01 -25.39 -7.58
CA MET A 132 4.05 -26.35 -8.12
C MET A 132 4.61 -27.23 -9.23
N VAL A 133 5.90 -27.12 -9.57
CA VAL A 133 6.56 -28.08 -10.48
C VAL A 133 6.66 -29.43 -9.75
N PRO A 134 5.98 -30.50 -10.21
CA PRO A 134 6.13 -31.80 -9.59
C PRO A 134 7.57 -32.27 -9.72
N ASN A 135 8.13 -32.73 -8.60
CA ASN A 135 9.45 -33.35 -8.54
C ASN A 135 9.38 -34.64 -9.36
N ILE A 136 9.73 -34.59 -10.64
CA ILE A 136 9.92 -35.80 -11.46
C ILE A 136 11.25 -36.41 -11.02
N SER A 137 11.26 -37.03 -9.85
CA SER A 137 12.32 -37.95 -9.46
C SER A 137 12.04 -39.27 -10.16
N GLY A 138 12.50 -39.39 -11.40
CA GLY A 138 12.76 -40.68 -12.00
C GLY A 138 14.00 -41.29 -11.35
N LYS A 139 13.82 -42.37 -10.59
CA LYS A 139 14.70 -43.52 -10.46
C LYS A 139 13.86 -44.71 -9.99
#